data_AF-A0A820GT86-F1
#
_entry.id   AF-A0A820GT86-F1
#
_cell.length_a   1.000
_cell.length_b   1.000
_cell.length_c   1.000
_cell.angle_alpha   90.00
_cell.angle_beta   90.00
_cell.angle_gamma   90.00
#
_symmetry.space_group_name_H-M   'P 1'
#
loop_
_entity.id
_entity.type
_entity.pdbx_description
1 polymer ?
#
loop_
_entity_poly.entity_id
_entity_poly.type
_entity_poly.pdbx_seq_one_letter_code
_entity_poly.pdbx_strand_id
1 'polypeptide(L)'
;MPQSLSGTLVHVSNASDGTGWCTPFMGLTANLSLVAQVFNGTIQSLLGPSISLNTWYHVVQTWSPTNGLRLYVNRQMRNLPLATTFTASNESITYVTLGNGLPSSEICPQGILNSTIPFTGAIDDFRVYSRELTSVD
;
A
#
# COMPACT_ATOMS: atom_id res chain seq x y z
N MET A 1 -1.37 14.15 2.11
CA MET A 1 -2.63 14.89 2.35
C MET A 1 -3.69 14.53 1.31
N PRO A 2 -4.71 13.70 1.64
CA PRO A 2 -5.77 13.29 0.71
C PRO A 2 -6.74 14.43 0.36
N GLN A 3 -7.24 14.42 -0.87
CA GLN A 3 -8.27 15.32 -1.42
C GLN A 3 -9.51 14.56 -1.92
N SER A 4 -9.47 13.22 -1.93
CA SER A 4 -10.54 12.34 -2.37
C SER A 4 -10.82 11.26 -1.32
N LEU A 5 -12.04 10.71 -1.39
CA LEU A 5 -12.51 9.65 -0.50
C LEU A 5 -11.92 8.28 -0.80
N SER A 6 -11.17 8.10 -1.90
CA SER A 6 -10.54 6.83 -2.27
C SER A 6 -9.30 7.06 -3.13
N GLY A 7 -8.50 6.01 -3.31
CA GLY A 7 -7.45 5.97 -4.32
C GLY A 7 -6.22 5.19 -3.89
N THR A 8 -5.43 4.78 -4.88
CA THR A 8 -4.18 4.05 -4.68
C THR A 8 -3.03 5.00 -4.41
N LEU A 9 -2.40 4.87 -3.24
CA LEU A 9 -1.22 5.66 -2.85
C LEU A 9 0.06 5.02 -3.37
N VAL A 10 0.21 3.71 -3.23
CA VAL A 10 1.39 2.95 -3.65
C VAL A 10 0.93 1.72 -4.41
N HIS A 11 1.36 1.65 -5.66
CA HIS A 11 1.19 0.49 -6.53
C HIS A 11 2.57 -0.11 -6.83
N VAL A 12 2.63 -1.45 -6.89
CA VAL A 12 3.84 -2.15 -7.29
C VAL A 12 3.55 -3.07 -8.46
N SER A 13 4.49 -3.15 -9.40
CA SER A 13 4.41 -4.08 -10.54
C SER A 13 5.80 -4.53 -10.98
N ASN A 14 5.87 -5.67 -11.66
CA ASN A 14 7.08 -6.10 -12.35
C ASN A 14 7.28 -5.44 -13.72
N ALA A 15 6.27 -4.72 -14.23
CA ALA A 15 6.32 -3.97 -15.48
C ALA A 15 6.10 -2.47 -15.23
N SER A 16 6.71 -1.62 -16.07
CA SER A 16 6.62 -0.15 -15.93
C SER A 16 5.23 0.41 -16.24
N ASP A 17 4.39 -0.35 -16.93
CA ASP A 17 3.02 0.01 -17.33
C ASP A 17 1.94 -0.56 -16.38
N GLY A 18 2.35 -1.27 -15.33
CA GLY A 18 1.43 -1.85 -14.35
C GLY A 18 0.75 -3.15 -14.81
N THR A 19 1.30 -3.84 -15.82
CA THR A 19 0.86 -5.19 -16.23
C THR A 19 1.58 -6.30 -15.45
N GLY A 20 1.15 -7.56 -15.64
CA GLY A 20 1.85 -8.73 -15.11
C GLY A 20 1.63 -8.95 -13.61
N TRP A 21 2.71 -9.18 -12.86
CA TRP A 21 2.60 -9.23 -11.41
C TRP A 21 2.44 -7.80 -10.90
N CYS A 22 1.27 -7.48 -10.35
CA CYS A 22 0.96 -6.15 -9.87
C CYS A 22 -0.03 -6.17 -8.71
N THR A 23 0.05 -5.16 -7.83
CA THR A 23 -0.90 -4.99 -6.73
C THR A 23 -0.79 -3.61 -6.07
N PRO A 24 -1.89 -2.99 -5.62
CA PRO A 24 -1.83 -1.84 -4.74
C PRO A 24 -1.36 -2.28 -3.33
N PHE A 25 -0.25 -1.74 -2.86
CA PHE A 25 0.24 -1.99 -1.50
C PHE A 25 -0.39 -1.05 -0.49
N MET A 26 -0.71 0.19 -0.88
CA MET A 26 -1.28 1.17 0.04
C MET A 26 -2.30 2.05 -0.66
N GLY A 27 -3.36 2.40 0.05
CA GLY A 27 -4.45 3.20 -0.51
C GLY A 27 -5.47 3.65 0.52
N LEU A 28 -6.52 4.28 0.00
CA LEU A 28 -7.72 4.65 0.73
C LEU A 28 -8.93 3.90 0.18
N THR A 29 -9.72 3.32 1.07
CA THR A 29 -11.08 2.88 0.74
C THR A 29 -12.02 4.08 0.66
N ALA A 30 -13.18 3.93 0.01
CA ALA A 30 -14.21 4.96 -0.13
C ALA A 30 -14.69 5.62 1.18
N ASN A 31 -14.40 5.00 2.33
CA ASN A 31 -14.73 5.51 3.66
C ASN A 31 -13.53 6.20 4.35
N LEU A 32 -12.52 6.61 3.58
CA LEU A 32 -11.27 7.21 4.07
C LEU A 32 -10.48 6.34 5.04
N SER A 33 -10.63 5.01 5.00
CA SER A 33 -9.75 4.14 5.79
C SER A 33 -8.45 3.92 5.03
N LEU A 34 -7.33 4.17 5.71
CA LEU A 34 -6.01 3.85 5.22
C LEU A 34 -5.83 2.33 5.20
N VAL A 35 -5.34 1.77 4.11
CA VAL A 35 -5.15 0.32 3.96
C VAL A 35 -3.71 0.04 3.59
N ALA A 36 -3.14 -0.96 4.24
CA ALA A 36 -1.90 -1.62 3.83
C ALA A 36 -2.22 -3.02 3.31
N GLN A 37 -1.53 -3.47 2.27
CA GLN A 37 -1.73 -4.77 1.66
C GLN A 37 -0.39 -5.46 1.38
N VAL A 38 -0.44 -6.79 1.37
CA VAL A 38 0.67 -7.67 0.94
C VAL A 38 0.10 -8.83 0.13
N PHE A 39 0.86 -9.32 -0.84
CA PHE A 39 0.46 -10.43 -1.69
C PHE A 39 1.15 -11.74 -1.27
N ASN A 40 0.38 -12.81 -1.08
CA ASN A 40 0.88 -14.14 -0.76
C ASN A 40 0.20 -15.23 -1.61
N GLY A 41 -0.03 -14.95 -2.90
CA GLY A 41 -0.92 -15.74 -3.77
C GLY A 41 -2.36 -15.24 -3.73
N THR A 42 -2.75 -14.58 -2.63
CA THR A 42 -3.94 -13.73 -2.51
C THR A 42 -3.56 -12.42 -1.83
N ILE A 43 -4.46 -11.44 -1.84
CA ILE A 43 -4.22 -10.17 -1.17
C ILE A 43 -4.65 -10.25 0.29
N GLN A 44 -3.69 -10.03 1.20
CA GLN A 44 -3.94 -9.82 2.61
C GLN A 44 -4.09 -8.32 2.86
N SER A 45 -5.20 -7.90 3.46
CA SER A 45 -5.51 -6.48 3.68
C SER A 45 -5.57 -6.14 5.16
N LEU A 46 -4.80 -5.14 5.58
CA LEU A 46 -4.84 -4.57 6.91
C LEU A 46 -5.58 -3.23 6.87
N LEU A 47 -6.77 -3.19 7.48
CA LEU A 47 -7.55 -1.97 7.63
C LEU A 47 -6.96 -1.10 8.75
N GLY A 48 -6.50 0.08 8.38
CA GLY A 48 -6.01 1.12 9.28
C GLY A 48 -7.12 1.98 9.89
N PRO A 49 -6.77 3.13 10.48
CA PRO A 49 -7.74 4.09 10.96
C PRO A 49 -8.42 4.83 9.78
N SER A 50 -9.60 5.37 10.04
CA SER A 50 -10.18 6.41 9.19
C SER A 50 -9.38 7.70 9.34
N ILE A 51 -9.16 8.38 8.22
CA ILE A 51 -8.50 9.67 8.15
C ILE A 51 -9.44 10.74 7.63
N SER A 52 -9.02 12.00 7.72
CA SER A 52 -9.76 13.16 7.22
C SER A 52 -9.10 13.70 5.95
N LEU A 53 -9.92 14.31 5.09
CA LEU A 53 -9.42 15.08 3.96
C LEU A 53 -8.59 16.28 4.43
N ASN A 54 -7.74 16.80 3.54
CA ASN A 54 -6.97 18.02 3.76
C ASN A 54 -6.05 18.00 4.99
N THR A 55 -5.69 16.80 5.48
CA THR A 55 -4.84 16.62 6.65
C THR A 55 -3.58 15.83 6.28
N TRP A 56 -2.43 16.23 6.83
CA TRP A 56 -1.18 15.49 6.69
C TRP A 56 -1.14 14.31 7.67
N TYR A 57 -0.66 13.17 7.17
CA TYR A 57 -0.46 11.94 7.95
C TYR A 57 0.92 11.40 7.65
N HIS A 58 1.66 11.05 8.70
CA HIS A 58 2.83 10.21 8.56
C HIS A 58 2.40 8.75 8.51
N VAL A 59 2.66 8.08 7.39
CA VAL A 59 2.20 6.71 7.14
C VAL A 59 3.39 5.81 6.86
N VAL A 60 3.45 4.68 7.56
CA VAL A 60 4.49 3.66 7.35
C VAL A 60 3.83 2.30 7.24
N GLN A 61 4.08 1.59 6.15
CA GLN A 61 3.82 0.15 6.04
C GLN A 61 5.13 -0.60 6.29
N THR A 62 5.09 -1.61 7.16
CA THR A 62 6.22 -2.53 7.35
C THR A 62 5.77 -3.97 7.20
N TRP A 63 6.70 -4.84 6.82
CA TRP A 63 6.45 -6.27 6.73
C TRP A 63 7.70 -7.05 7.11
N SER A 64 7.51 -8.15 7.83
CA SER A 64 8.53 -9.18 8.00
C SER A 64 7.90 -10.56 8.20
N PRO A 65 8.66 -11.65 7.98
CA PRO A 65 8.19 -13.00 8.28
C PRO A 65 7.84 -13.21 9.76
N THR A 66 8.45 -12.45 10.67
CA THR A 66 8.24 -12.57 12.11
C THR A 66 7.02 -11.81 12.59
N ASN A 67 6.79 -10.61 12.07
CA ASN A 67 5.80 -9.67 12.60
C ASN A 67 4.56 -9.51 11.71
N GLY A 68 4.60 -10.07 10.51
CA GLY A 68 3.56 -9.90 9.50
C GLY A 68 3.48 -8.46 8.99
N LEU A 69 2.33 -8.11 8.42
CA LEU A 69 2.05 -6.77 7.90
C LEU A 69 1.69 -5.81 9.05
N ARG A 70 2.31 -4.62 9.06
CA ARG A 70 1.99 -3.54 10.01
C ARG A 70 1.77 -2.23 9.28
N LEU A 71 0.92 -1.40 9.86
CA LEU A 71 0.61 -0.06 9.40
C LEU A 71 0.71 0.89 10.58
N TYR A 72 1.53 1.93 10.44
CA TYR A 72 1.65 3.02 11.38
C TYR A 72 1.06 4.28 10.76
N VAL A 73 0.16 4.95 11.49
CA VAL A 73 -0.39 6.26 11.11
C VAL A 73 -0.18 7.20 12.28
N ASN A 74 0.61 8.25 12.10
CA ASN A 74 1.01 9.18 13.17
C ASN A 74 1.51 8.43 14.43
N ARG A 75 2.39 7.44 14.23
CA ARG A 75 2.98 6.55 15.26
C ARG A 75 2.01 5.55 15.91
N GLN A 76 0.72 5.58 15.60
CA GLN A 76 -0.24 4.57 16.06
C GLN A 76 -0.20 3.35 15.14
N MET A 77 -0.03 2.17 15.73
CA MET A 77 0.16 0.93 14.98
C MET A 77 -1.12 0.10 14.89
N ARG A 78 -1.33 -0.51 13.72
CA ARG A 78 -2.24 -1.63 13.46
C ARG A 78 -1.42 -2.76 12.84
N ASN A 79 -1.81 -4.01 13.07
CA ASN A 79 -1.12 -5.18 12.53
C ASN A 79 -2.07 -6.26 12.01
N LEU A 80 -1.57 -7.04 11.06
CA LEU A 80 -2.14 -8.30 10.62
C LEU A 80 -1.08 -9.39 10.81
N PRO A 81 -0.97 -9.97 12.02
CA PRO A 81 0.16 -10.82 12.40
C PRO A 81 0.25 -12.13 11.61
N LEU A 82 -0.84 -12.58 10.98
CA LEU A 82 -0.86 -13.80 10.16
C LEU A 82 -0.35 -13.59 8.73
N ALA A 83 -0.13 -12.34 8.30
CA ALA A 83 0.40 -12.03 6.98
C ALA A 83 1.93 -12.16 6.93
N THR A 84 2.46 -13.34 7.29
CA THR A 84 3.91 -13.62 7.47
C THR A 84 4.62 -14.11 6.21
N THR A 85 3.89 -14.28 5.11
CA THR A 85 4.41 -14.72 3.81
C THR A 85 4.23 -13.62 2.78
N PHE A 86 5.19 -13.49 1.86
CA PHE A 86 5.11 -12.58 0.72
C PHE A 86 5.55 -13.33 -0.54
N THR A 87 4.78 -13.20 -1.62
CA THR A 87 5.10 -13.75 -2.93
C THR A 87 5.50 -12.60 -3.85
N ALA A 88 6.79 -12.44 -4.09
CA ALA A 88 7.31 -11.41 -5.01
C ALA A 88 7.04 -11.76 -6.48
N SER A 89 7.30 -10.81 -7.38
CA SER A 89 7.25 -11.02 -8.83
C SER A 89 8.30 -12.00 -9.36
N ASN A 90 9.35 -12.29 -8.59
CA ASN A 90 10.56 -13.00 -9.01
C ASN A 90 11.32 -12.33 -10.16
N GLU A 91 11.07 -11.04 -10.40
CA GLU A 91 11.78 -10.24 -11.40
C GLU A 91 12.91 -9.42 -10.77
N SER A 92 13.92 -9.08 -11.59
CA SER A 92 15.07 -8.26 -11.14
C SER A 92 14.71 -6.79 -10.89
N ILE A 93 13.58 -6.34 -11.45
CA ILE A 93 13.09 -4.97 -11.31
C ILE A 93 11.67 -5.01 -10.76
N THR A 94 11.40 -4.13 -9.79
CA THR A 94 10.05 -3.83 -9.32
C THR A 94 9.83 -2.33 -9.48
N TYR A 95 8.76 -1.97 -10.18
CA TYR A 95 8.31 -0.61 -10.36
C TYR A 95 7.39 -0.23 -9.19
N VAL A 96 7.66 0.91 -8.57
CA VAL A 96 6.80 1.51 -7.56
C VAL A 96 6.18 2.76 -8.16
N THR A 97 4.86 2.81 -8.25
CA THR A 97 4.12 3.97 -8.73
C THR A 97 3.42 4.63 -7.55
N LEU A 98 3.54 5.96 -7.47
CA LEU A 98 2.91 6.77 -6.43
C LEU A 98 1.68 7.47 -6.99
N GLY A 99 0.60 7.44 -6.22
CA GLY A 99 -0.63 8.18 -6.51
C GLY A 99 -1.48 7.63 -7.66
N ASN A 100 -1.11 6.49 -8.23
CA ASN A 100 -1.78 5.91 -9.39
C ASN A 100 -1.62 4.38 -9.34
N GLY A 101 -2.67 3.62 -9.68
CA GLY A 101 -2.57 2.17 -9.84
C GLY A 101 -2.18 1.70 -11.23
N LEU A 102 -1.89 2.66 -12.13
CA LEU A 102 -1.63 2.51 -13.57
C LEU A 102 -2.82 1.88 -14.34
N PRO A 103 -3.27 2.52 -15.43
CA PRO A 103 -4.41 2.05 -16.20
C PRO A 103 -3.92 0.99 -17.20
N SER A 104 -3.64 -0.22 -16.73
CA SER A 104 -3.52 -1.34 -17.67
C SER A 104 -4.91 -1.92 -17.95
N SER A 105 -5.07 -2.63 -19.08
CA SER A 105 -6.26 -3.43 -19.37
C SER A 105 -6.39 -4.66 -18.46
N GLU A 106 -5.44 -4.86 -17.56
CA GLU A 106 -5.37 -5.97 -16.61
C GLU A 106 -5.71 -5.46 -15.21
N ILE A 107 -6.66 -6.13 -14.55
CA ILE A 107 -7.03 -5.77 -13.18
C ILE A 107 -6.13 -6.56 -12.23
N CYS A 108 -5.16 -5.86 -11.63
CA CYS A 108 -4.32 -6.41 -10.57
C CYS A 108 -5.17 -6.98 -9.41
N PRO A 109 -4.71 -8.03 -8.72
CA PRO A 109 -5.27 -8.41 -7.43
C PRO A 109 -5.26 -7.22 -6.46
N GLN A 110 -6.47 -6.74 -6.12
CA GLN A 110 -6.66 -5.44 -5.43
C GLN A 110 -7.18 -5.58 -3.99
N GLY A 111 -7.62 -6.76 -3.56
CA GLY A 111 -8.18 -6.98 -2.23
C GLY A 111 -9.33 -6.00 -1.95
N ILE A 112 -9.18 -5.17 -0.92
CA ILE A 112 -10.18 -4.15 -0.55
C ILE A 112 -9.92 -2.75 -1.14
N LEU A 113 -8.77 -2.55 -1.79
CA LEU A 113 -8.48 -1.32 -2.53
C LEU A 113 -9.05 -1.42 -3.94
N ASN A 114 -9.21 -0.25 -4.57
CA ASN A 114 -9.52 -0.15 -5.99
C ASN A 114 -8.30 0.42 -6.71
N SER A 115 -7.57 -0.43 -7.44
CA SER A 115 -6.35 -0.02 -8.16
C SER A 115 -6.63 0.92 -9.33
N THR A 116 -7.87 0.96 -9.84
CA THR A 116 -8.23 1.84 -10.97
C THR A 116 -8.45 3.29 -10.59
N ILE A 117 -8.52 3.60 -9.28
CA ILE A 117 -8.73 4.96 -8.80
C ILE A 117 -7.38 5.55 -8.36
N PRO A 118 -6.89 6.62 -9.02
CA PRO A 118 -5.69 7.30 -8.58
C PRO A 118 -5.93 8.03 -7.25
N PHE A 119 -4.89 8.16 -6.44
CA PHE A 119 -4.96 9.01 -5.25
C PHE A 119 -4.85 10.48 -5.66
N THR A 120 -5.84 11.27 -5.25
CA THR A 120 -5.79 12.72 -5.37
C THR A 120 -5.32 13.32 -4.07
N GLY A 121 -4.17 13.99 -4.09
CA GLY A 121 -3.61 14.67 -2.92
C GLY A 121 -2.11 14.92 -3.03
N ALA A 122 -1.54 15.47 -1.97
CA ALA A 122 -0.10 15.68 -1.87
C ALA A 122 0.57 14.48 -1.19
N ILE A 123 1.72 14.05 -1.71
CA ILE A 123 2.64 13.08 -1.12
C ILE A 123 3.97 13.80 -0.93
N ASP A 124 4.61 13.61 0.23
CA ASP A 124 5.91 14.19 0.53
C ASP A 124 6.76 13.16 1.29
N ASP A 125 8.08 13.32 1.21
CA ASP A 125 9.05 12.61 2.06
C ASP A 125 9.02 11.07 1.93
N PHE A 126 8.79 10.59 0.70
CA PHE A 126 8.71 9.17 0.36
C PHE A 126 10.06 8.44 0.54
N ARG A 127 10.05 7.32 1.26
CA ARG A 127 11.23 6.51 1.55
C ARG A 127 10.89 5.02 1.49
N VAL A 128 11.87 4.21 1.09
CA VAL A 128 11.80 2.74 1.06
C VAL A 128 13.01 2.18 1.79
N TYR A 129 12.78 1.16 2.61
CA TYR A 129 13.82 0.51 3.41
C TYR A 129 13.83 -0.99 3.13
N SER A 130 15.02 -1.60 3.15
CA SER A 130 15.22 -3.04 2.99
C SER A 130 15.13 -3.82 4.31
N ARG A 131 14.54 -3.21 5.35
CA ARG A 131 14.34 -3.80 6.69
C ARG A 131 13.00 -3.37 7.24
N GLU A 132 12.47 -4.16 8.18
CA GLU A 132 11.31 -3.74 8.97
C GLU A 132 11.71 -2.54 9.86
N LEU A 133 10.88 -1.51 9.86
CA LEU A 133 10.97 -0.41 10.82
C LEU A 133 10.12 -0.71 12.06
N THR A 134 10.49 -0.11 13.17
CA THR A 134 9.78 -0.18 14.44
C THR A 134 9.20 1.18 14.82
N SER A 135 8.42 1.25 15.90
CA SER A 135 7.84 2.52 16.36
C SER A 135 8.85 3.54 16.91
N VAL A 136 10.13 3.17 17.01
CA VAL A 136 11.22 4.03 17.50
C VAL A 136 12.18 4.49 16.40
N ASP A 137 11.98 4.03 15.17
CA ASP A 137 12.63 4.58 13.96
C ASP A 137 11.89 5.87 13.53
#